data_AF-A0A6V7HCP5-F1
#
_entry.id   AF-A0A6V7HCP5-F1
#
_cell.length_a   1.000
_cell.length_b   1.000
_cell.length_c   1.000
_cell.angle_alpha   90.00
_cell.angle_beta   90.00
_cell.angle_gamma   90.00
#
_symmetry.space_group_name_H-M   'P 1'
#
loop_
_entity.id
_entity.type
_entity.pdbx_description
1 polymer ?
#
loop_
_entity_poly.entity_id
_entity_poly.type
_entity_poly.pdbx_seq_one_letter_code
_entity_poly.pdbx_strand_id
1 'polypeptide(L)' 'ADGNYEVTLMTKATVYHSGIVVWQPPAVYKSSCSIDVEFFPYDVQTCVLKLGSWTYDGFKVPRNKQRARSPD' A
#
# COMPACT_ATOMS: atom_id res chain seq x y z
N ALA A 1 -17.93 4.44 -3.31
CA ALA A 1 -16.63 3.75 -3.35
C ALA A 1 -15.89 4.35 -4.53
N ASP A 2 -15.26 5.49 -4.31
CA ASP A 2 -15.01 6.44 -5.41
C ASP A 2 -13.56 6.31 -5.83
N GLY A 3 -13.22 5.06 -6.20
CA GLY A 3 -11.89 4.55 -6.46
C GLY A 3 -11.25 5.16 -7.70
N ASN A 4 -10.79 6.39 -7.59
CA ASN A 4 -9.73 6.90 -8.43
C ASN A 4 -8.40 6.64 -7.72
N TYR A 5 -7.82 5.45 -7.93
CA TYR A 5 -6.45 5.15 -7.51
C TYR A 5 -5.51 5.65 -8.60
N GLU A 6 -5.21 6.95 -8.60
CA GLU A 6 -4.28 7.46 -9.60
C GLU A 6 -2.86 7.03 -9.27
N VAL A 7 -2.42 5.93 -9.89
CA VAL A 7 -1.00 5.74 -10.22
C VAL A 7 -0.73 6.62 -11.44
N THR A 8 -0.83 7.95 -11.28
CA THR A 8 -0.69 8.90 -12.40
C THR A 8 0.73 8.99 -12.95
N LEU A 9 1.70 8.37 -12.27
CA LEU A 9 3.11 8.37 -12.65
C LEU A 9 3.62 6.93 -12.80
N MET A 10 3.80 6.52 -14.05
CA MET A 10 4.55 5.29 -14.38
C MET A 10 5.98 5.44 -13.86
N THR A 11 6.27 4.79 -12.73
CA THR A 11 7.58 4.84 -12.09
C THR A 11 8.47 3.72 -12.62
N LYS A 12 9.67 4.06 -13.09
CA LYS A 12 10.66 3.07 -13.54
C LYS A 12 11.14 2.23 -12.35
N ALA A 13 11.35 0.93 -12.59
CA ALA A 13 12.02 0.04 -11.64
C ALA A 13 13.55 0.09 -11.84
N THR A 14 14.30 -0.11 -10.75
CA THR A 14 15.75 -0.31 -10.81
C THR A 14 16.05 -1.80 -10.90
N VAL A 15 16.84 -2.21 -11.89
CA VAL A 15 17.21 -3.60 -12.13
C VAL A 15 18.71 -3.78 -11.92
N TYR A 16 19.09 -4.73 -11.08
CA TYR A 16 20.49 -5.08 -10.81
C TYR A 16 20.91 -6.30 -11.62
N HIS A 17 22.20 -6.41 -11.94
CA HIS A 17 22.76 -7.55 -12.68
C HIS A 17 22.57 -8.91 -11.98
N SER A 18 22.30 -8.90 -10.66
CA SER A 18 21.98 -10.09 -9.86
C SER A 18 20.55 -10.60 -10.05
N GLY A 19 19.72 -9.92 -10.84
CA GLY A 19 18.30 -10.23 -11.01
C GLY A 19 17.40 -9.60 -9.94
N ILE A 20 17.94 -8.82 -9.01
CA ILE A 20 17.16 -8.06 -8.03
C ILE A 20 16.47 -6.89 -8.74
N VAL A 21 15.17 -6.73 -8.49
CA VAL A 21 14.36 -5.61 -9.00
C VAL A 21 13.80 -4.83 -7.82
N VAL A 22 14.08 -3.53 -7.76
CA VAL A 22 13.53 -2.61 -6.75
C VAL A 22 12.56 -1.65 -7.41
N TRP A 23 11.34 -1.59 -6.91
CA TRP A 23 10.27 -0.74 -7.45
C TRP A 23 9.52 -0.04 -6.31
N GLN A 24 9.55 1.30 -6.33
CA GLN A 24 9.01 2.16 -5.26
C GLN A 24 8.24 3.34 -5.89
N PRO A 25 7.03 3.09 -6.45
CA PRO A 25 6.21 4.17 -7.00
C PRO A 25 5.65 5.06 -5.88
N PRO A 26 5.55 6.39 -6.09
CA PRO A 26 4.77 7.25 -5.21
C PRO A 26 3.28 6.92 -5.40
N ALA A 27 2.54 6.83 -4.29
CA ALA A 27 1.11 6.53 -4.33
C ALA A 27 0.37 7.19 -3.16
N VAL A 28 -0.84 7.68 -3.45
CA VAL A 28 -1.79 8.15 -2.45
C VAL A 28 -2.85 7.06 -2.27
N TYR A 29 -2.85 6.39 -1.11
CA TYR A 29 -3.80 5.34 -0.80
C TYR A 29 -4.99 5.89 -0.01
N LYS A 30 -6.21 5.65 -0.50
CA LYS A 30 -7.46 5.91 0.23
C LYS A 30 -8.11 4.58 0.56
N SER A 31 -8.21 4.26 1.85
CA SER A 31 -8.87 3.04 2.34
C SER A 31 -10.15 3.35 3.08
N SER A 32 -11.13 2.47 2.94
CA SER A 32 -12.29 2.46 3.82
C SER A 32 -11.91 1.93 5.20
N CYS A 33 -12.30 2.64 6.25
CA CYS A 33 -12.07 2.31 7.64
C CYS A 33 -13.37 2.48 8.43
N SER A 34 -13.65 1.58 9.36
CA SER A 34 -14.77 1.74 10.29
C SER A 34 -14.33 2.69 11.40
N ILE A 35 -15.15 3.69 11.68
CA ILE A 35 -14.92 4.66 12.75
C ILE A 35 -15.84 4.37 13.92
N ASP A 36 -15.31 4.46 15.12
CA ASP A 36 -16.09 4.43 16.35
C ASP A 36 -16.19 5.83 16.94
N VAL A 37 -17.41 6.33 17.14
CA VAL A 37 -17.68 7.71 17.58
C VAL A 37 -18.15 7.80 19.03
N GLU A 38 -18.02 6.72 19.81
CA GLU A 38 -18.47 6.65 21.20
C GLU A 38 -17.86 7.75 22.10
N PHE A 39 -16.58 8.11 21.86
CA PHE A 39 -15.82 9.06 22.69
C PHE A 39 -15.40 10.36 21.99
N PHE A 40 -16.09 10.73 20.92
CA PHE A 40 -15.76 11.96 20.18
C PHE A 40 -15.73 13.20 21.11
N PRO A 41 -14.72 14.09 21.05
CA PRO A 41 -13.64 14.20 20.03
C PRO A 41 -12.31 13.50 20.42
N TYR A 42 -12.29 12.65 21.44
CA TYR A 42 -11.09 11.97 21.96
C TYR A 42 -11.02 10.48 21.59
N ASP A 43 -11.79 10.07 20.58
CA ASP A 43 -11.80 8.72 20.04
C ASP A 43 -10.45 8.35 19.40
N VAL A 44 -10.10 7.07 19.47
CA VAL A 44 -8.90 6.52 18.83
C VAL A 44 -9.32 5.59 17.72
N GLN A 45 -8.84 5.85 16.50
CA GLN A 45 -9.20 5.08 15.33
C GLN A 45 -8.05 4.17 14.86
N THR A 46 -8.36 2.91 14.61
CA THR A 46 -7.41 1.93 14.06
C THR A 46 -7.80 1.56 12.64
N CYS A 47 -7.04 2.07 11.66
CA CYS A 47 -7.29 1.81 10.24
C CYS A 47 -6.24 0.86 9.64
N VAL A 48 -6.71 -0.09 8.82
CA VAL A 48 -5.85 -1.13 8.23
C VAL A 48 -5.81 -0.99 6.72
N LEU A 49 -4.60 -0.82 6.18
CA LEU A 49 -4.33 -0.93 4.76
C LEU A 49 -4.08 -2.40 4.37
N LYS A 50 -4.94 -2.95 3.51
CA LYS A 50 -4.76 -4.30 2.94
C LYS A 50 -4.14 -4.19 1.56
N LEU A 51 -2.87 -4.58 1.44
CA LEU A 51 -2.12 -4.59 0.19
C LEU A 51 -1.95 -6.02 -0.34
N GLY A 52 -2.04 -6.18 -1.66
CA GLY A 52 -1.88 -7.45 -2.33
C GLY A 52 -1.88 -7.30 -3.85
N SER A 53 -1.44 -8.35 -4.53
CA SER A 53 -1.59 -8.42 -5.97
C SER A 53 -3.06 -8.59 -6.33
N TRP A 54 -3.50 -7.90 -7.37
CA TRP A 54 -4.86 -8.03 -7.88
C TRP A 54 -5.04 -9.29 -8.73
N THR A 55 -4.01 -9.64 -9.51
CA THR A 55 -4.08 -10.67 -10.55
C THR A 55 -3.47 -12.00 -10.14
N TYR A 56 -2.62 -12.01 -9.11
CA TYR A 56 -1.92 -13.21 -8.65
C TYR A 56 -2.28 -13.53 -7.20
N ASP A 57 -2.51 -14.82 -6.95
CA ASP A 57 -2.68 -15.35 -5.60
C ASP A 57 -1.33 -15.50 -4.87
N GLY A 58 -1.41 -15.86 -3.59
CA GLY A 58 -0.23 -16.02 -2.73
C GLY A 58 0.65 -17.24 -3.04
N PHE A 59 0.19 -18.19 -3.84
CA PHE A 59 1.02 -19.33 -4.29
C PHE A 59 1.88 -18.95 -5.49
N LYS A 60 1.38 -18.06 -6.35
CA LYS A 60 2.14 -17.55 -7.50
C LYS A 60 3.06 -16.40 -7.12
N VAL A 61 2.57 -15.45 -6.32
CA VAL A 61 3.35 -14.28 -5.89
C VAL A 61 3.24 -14.15 -4.36
N PRO A 62 4.25 -14.65 -3.61
CA PRO A 62 4.24 -14.53 -2.16
C PRO A 62 4.38 -13.06 -1.74
N ARG A 63 3.64 -12.67 -0.70
CA ARG A 63 3.74 -11.33 -0.11
C ARG A 63 4.87 -11.29 0.90
N ASN A 64 6.00 -10.72 0.49
CA ASN A 64 7.12 -10.46 1.39
C ASN A 64 6.90 -9.10 2.08
N LYS A 65 6.83 -9.09 3.42
CA LYS A 65 6.70 -7.84 4.18
C LYS A 65 8.04 -7.11 4.17
N GLN A 66 8.09 -5.99 3.47
CA GLN A 66 9.18 -5.03 3.61
C GLN A 66 8.73 -3.91 4.56
N ARG A 67 9.63 -3.49 5.45
CA ARG A 67 9.37 -2.35 6.32
C ARG A 67 9.37 -1.10 5.46
N ALA A 68 8.27 -0.34 5.47
CA ALA A 68 8.24 0.96 4.83
C ALA A 68 9.35 1.82 5.45
N ARG A 69 10.25 2.36 4.62
CA ARG A 69 11.18 3.39 5.06
C ARG A 69 10.35 4.65 5.31
N SER A 70 10.43 5.22 6.51
CA SER A 70 9.79 6.52 6.78
C SER A 70 10.30 7.51 5.75
N PRO A 71 9.45 8.35 5.14
CA PRO A 71 9.94 9.60 4.60
C PRO A 71 10.53 10.38 5.79
N ASP A 72 11.76 10.89 5.62
CA ASP A 72 12.26 11.98 6.46
C ASP A 72 11.51 13.27 6.10
#